data_AF-A0A0D0D7R0-F1
#
_entry.id   AF-A0A0D0D7R0-F1
#
_cell.length_a   1.000
_cell.length_b   1.000
_cell.length_c   1.000
_cell.angle_alpha   90.00
_cell.angle_beta   90.00
_cell.angle_gamma   90.00
#
_symmetry.space_group_name_H-M   'P 1'
#
loop_
_entity.id
_entity.type
_entity.pdbx_description
1 polymer ?
#
loop_
_entity_poly.entity_id
_entity_poly.type
_entity_poly.pdbx_seq_one_letter_code
_entity_poly.pdbx_strand_id
1 'polypeptide(L)' 'GLDLQDIWLIIQWQYTPLLCTLLQHFGRGAWNPAVEATAVDFVESEYFDPKPGETSKNTSA' A
#
# COMPACT_ATOMS: atom_id res chain seq x y z
N GLY A 1 -7.05 15.09 -10.65
CA GLY A 1 -6.97 14.49 -9.31
C GLY A 1 -7.93 15.23 -8.42
N LEU A 2 -8.69 14.50 -7.60
CA LEU A 2 -9.57 15.12 -6.60
C LEU A 2 -8.69 15.58 -5.43
N ASP A 3 -8.71 16.87 -5.11
CA ASP A 3 -7.97 17.46 -3.98
C ASP A 3 -8.73 17.19 -2.68
N LEU A 4 -8.59 15.98 -2.17
CA LEU A 4 -9.17 15.56 -0.90
C LEU A 4 -8.14 15.77 0.20
N GLN A 5 -8.38 16.78 1.03
CA GLN A 5 -7.60 17.03 2.23
C GLN A 5 -8.08 16.10 3.35
N ASP A 6 -7.14 15.70 4.22
CA ASP A 6 -7.41 14.98 5.47
C ASP A 6 -8.20 13.67 5.30
N ILE A 7 -7.78 12.84 4.33
CA ILE A 7 -8.30 11.48 4.21
C ILE A 7 -7.89 10.68 5.46
N TRP A 8 -8.88 10.31 6.28
CA TRP A 8 -8.66 9.55 7.52
C TRP A 8 -8.47 8.05 7.28
N LEU A 9 -9.07 7.50 6.20
CA LEU A 9 -8.99 6.10 5.85
C LEU A 9 -8.73 5.92 4.35
N ILE A 10 -7.64 5.22 4.03
CA ILE A 10 -7.28 4.83 2.67
C ILE A 10 -7.37 3.30 2.59
N ILE A 11 -8.14 2.81 1.62
CA ILE A 11 -8.23 1.38 1.32
C ILE A 11 -7.60 1.18 -0.06
N GLN A 12 -6.43 0.55 -0.10
CA GLN A 12 -5.83 0.07 -1.33
C GLN A 12 -6.27 -1.38 -1.54
N TRP A 13 -6.84 -1.64 -2.71
CA TRP A 13 -7.21 -2.98 -3.14
C TRP A 13 -6.29 -3.41 -4.26
N GLN A 14 -5.92 -4.70 -4.27
CA GLN A 14 -5.04 -5.32 -5.24
C GLN A 14 -3.58 -4.86 -5.12
N TYR A 15 -2.65 -5.79 -5.42
CA TYR A 15 -1.22 -5.53 -5.41
C TYR A 15 -0.83 -4.29 -6.22
N THR A 16 -0.12 -3.36 -5.57
CA THR A 16 0.53 -2.23 -6.22
C THR A 16 2.02 -2.54 -6.42
N PRO A 17 2.50 -2.70 -7.67
CA PRO A 17 3.85 -3.19 -7.95
C PRO A 17 4.96 -2.21 -7.54
N LEU A 18 4.62 -0.92 -7.44
CA LEU A 18 5.57 0.13 -7.08
C LEU A 18 5.26 0.65 -5.68
N LEU A 19 6.17 0.37 -4.75
CA LEU A 19 6.13 0.92 -3.40
C LEU A 19 6.00 2.45 -3.41
N CYS A 20 6.69 3.12 -4.35
CA CYS A 20 6.57 4.57 -4.52
C CYS A 20 5.14 5.03 -4.81
N THR A 21 4.38 4.28 -5.63
CA THR A 21 2.98 4.60 -5.93
C THR A 21 2.11 4.39 -4.70
N LEU A 22 2.32 3.30 -3.97
CA LEU A 22 1.60 3.02 -2.72
C LEU A 22 1.83 4.12 -1.68
N LEU A 23 3.10 4.51 -1.47
CA LEU A 23 3.47 5.57 -0.54
C LEU A 23 2.93 6.94 -0.97
N GLN A 24 2.85 7.22 -2.28
CA GLN A 24 2.23 8.45 -2.78
C GLN A 24 0.72 8.48 -2.52
N HIS A 25 0.04 7.34 -2.58
CA HIS A 25 -1.38 7.26 -2.21
C HIS A 25 -1.56 7.44 -0.71
N PHE A 26 -0.76 6.75 0.10
CA PHE A 26 -0.85 6.82 1.56
C PHE A 26 -0.44 8.17 2.13
N GLY A 27 0.56 8.82 1.52
CA GLY A 27 1.01 10.16 1.90
C GLY A 27 0.00 11.28 1.60
N ARG A 28 -1.13 10.98 0.93
CA ARG A 28 -2.27 11.90 0.85
C ARG A 28 -3.19 11.80 2.07
N GLY A 29 -3.06 10.75 2.87
CA GLY A 29 -3.70 10.65 4.18
C GLY A 29 -3.00 11.57 5.16
N ALA A 30 -3.77 12.27 5.99
CA ALA A 30 -3.26 13.16 7.04
C ALA A 30 -2.25 14.21 6.55
N TRP A 31 -2.67 15.10 5.64
CA TRP A 31 -1.85 16.27 5.30
C TRP A 31 -1.64 17.18 6.52
N ASN A 32 -2.64 17.30 7.39
CA ASN A 32 -2.50 17.95 8.68
C ASN A 32 -1.69 17.05 9.66
N PRO A 33 -0.52 17.50 10.17
CA PRO A 33 0.31 16.72 11.09
C PRO A 33 -0.34 16.48 12.46
N ALA A 34 -1.47 17.13 12.77
CA ALA A 34 -2.27 16.87 13.96
C ALA A 34 -3.29 15.73 13.78
N VAL A 35 -3.39 15.15 12.58
CA VAL A 35 -4.34 14.09 12.24
C VAL A 35 -3.56 12.81 11.95
N GLU A 36 -4.09 11.68 12.40
CA GLU A 36 -3.58 10.36 12.07
C GLU A 36 -4.49 9.73 11.02
N ALA A 37 -3.91 9.20 9.93
CA ALA A 37 -4.65 8.48 8.90
C ALA A 37 -4.31 6.99 8.94
N THR A 38 -5.31 6.15 8.70
CA THR A 38 -5.12 4.70 8.57
C THR A 38 -5.09 4.33 7.10
N ALA A 39 -4.05 3.59 6.69
CA ALA A 39 -3.96 2.97 5.37
C ALA A 39 -4.07 1.44 5.52
N VAL A 40 -4.99 0.83 4.78
CA VAL A 40 -5.16 -0.61 4.71
C VAL A 40 -4.86 -1.08 3.30
N ASP A 41 -3.90 -1.99 3.16
CA ASP A 41 -3.53 -2.60 1.89
C ASP A 41 -4.03 -4.05 1.84
N PHE A 42 -4.95 -4.33 0.93
CA PHE A 42 -5.46 -5.68 0.67
C PHE A 42 -4.73 -6.28 -0.53
N VAL A 43 -3.85 -7.23 -0.25
CA VAL A 43 -3.01 -7.90 -1.25
C VAL A 43 -3.12 -9.43 -1.12
N GLU A 44 -3.10 -10.12 -2.25
CA GLU A 44 -3.11 -11.57 -2.33
C GLU A 44 -1.84 -12.19 -1.72
N SER A 45 -1.98 -13.36 -1.09
CA SER A 45 -0.87 -14.02 -0.39
C SER A 45 0.35 -14.33 -1.27
N GLU A 46 0.15 -14.42 -2.58
CA GLU A 46 1.20 -14.71 -3.58
C GLU A 46 2.19 -13.56 -3.79
N TYR A 47 1.84 -12.33 -3.39
CA TYR A 47 2.71 -11.16 -3.53
C TYR A 47 3.49 -10.81 -2.26
N PHE A 48 3.33 -11.57 -1.18
CA PHE A 48 4.12 -11.37 0.03
C PHE A 48 5.53 -11.93 -0.16
N ASP A 49 6.51 -11.29 0.47
CA ASP A 49 7.87 -11.82 0.52
C ASP A 49 7.86 -13.24 1.11
N PRO A 50 8.68 -14.17 0.56
CA PRO A 50 8.82 -15.50 1.12
C PRO A 50 9.26 -15.41 2.58
N LYS A 51 8.70 -16.26 3.43
CA LYS A 51 9.20 -16.36 4.81
C LYS A 51 10.66 -16.82 4.79
N PRO A 52 11.48 -16.42 5.77
CA PRO A 52 12.84 -16.95 5.88
C PRO A 52 12.81 -18.49 5.94
N GLY A 53 13.32 -19.13 4.88
CA GLY A 53 13.30 -20.59 4.70
C GLY A 53 12.39 -21.10 3.57
N GLU A 54 11.55 -20.25 2.96
CA GLU A 54 10.73 -20.60 1.80
C GLU A 54 11.42 -20.12 0.50
N THR A 55 11.67 -21.03 -0.44
CA THR A 55 12.18 -20.68 -1.77
C THR A 55 11.08 -20.02 -2.58
N SER A 56 11.32 -18.80 -3.09
CA SER A 56 10.42 -18.13 -4.04
C SER A 56 10.14 -19.06 -5.23
N LYS A 57 8.87 -19.26 -5.58
CA LYS A 57 8.54 -19.83 -6.88
C LYS A 57 8.72 -18.71 -7.89
N ASN A 58 9.86 -18.77 -8.58
CA ASN A 58 10.20 -17.83 -9.64
C ASN A 58 9.10 -17.92 -10.71
N THR A 59 8.23 -16.92 -10.80
CA THR A 59 7.37 -16.75 -11.96
C THR A 59 8.16 -15.95 -12.97
N SER A 60 8.78 -16.67 -13.91
CA SER A 60 9.23 -16.10 -15.18
C SER A 60 8.02 -15.53 -15.91
N ALA A 61 8.07 -14.24 -16.23
CA ALA A 61 7.31 -13.64 -17.32
C ALA A 61 8.29 -13.27 -18.43
#